data_AF-A0A838WNA5-F1
#
_entry.id   AF-A0A838WNA5-F1
#
_cell.length_a   1.000
_cell.length_b   1.000
_cell.length_c   1.000
_cell.angle_alpha   90.00
_cell.angle_beta   90.00
_cell.angle_gamma   90.00
#
_symmetry.space_group_name_H-M   'P 1'
#
loop_
_entity.id
_entity.type
_entity.pdbx_description
1 polymer ?
#
loop_
_entity_poly.entity_id
_entity_poly.type
_entity_poly.pdbx_seq_one_letter_code
_entity_poly.pdbx_strand_id
1 'polypeptide(L)'
;MQDLELFPSAARYVYLRTDEADNLTNYLELHPEEQGLVSQAVDKRKGEFGDARWCAHQVLRELGVPPGEAILKGDSGMPLWPRGYTGSLTHTEGL
;
A
#
# COMPACT_ATOMS: atom_id res chain seq x y z
N MET A 1 -14.61 -13.39 8.41
CA MET A 1 -14.97 -12.15 9.15
C MET A 1 -13.69 -11.63 9.77
N GLN A 2 -13.34 -10.36 9.59
CA GLN A 2 -12.09 -9.80 10.17
C GLN A 2 -12.27 -9.68 11.69
N ASP A 3 -11.34 -10.24 12.44
CA ASP A 3 -11.26 -10.04 13.89
C ASP A 3 -10.40 -8.80 14.14
N LEU A 4 -11.08 -7.69 14.40
CA LEU A 4 -10.46 -6.38 14.59
C LEU A 4 -9.92 -6.21 16.02
N GLU A 5 -10.28 -7.11 16.93
CA GLU A 5 -9.77 -7.11 18.30
C GLU A 5 -8.28 -7.50 18.36
N LEU A 6 -7.76 -8.05 17.26
CA LEU A 6 -6.33 -8.36 17.10
C LEU A 6 -5.44 -7.11 17.05
N PHE A 7 -6.01 -5.93 16.81
CA PHE A 7 -5.26 -4.69 16.71
C PHE A 7 -5.60 -3.72 17.85
N PRO A 8 -4.59 -3.04 18.45
CA PRO A 8 -4.85 -2.02 19.44
C PRO A 8 -5.59 -0.84 18.80
N SER A 9 -6.32 -0.05 19.60
CA SER A 9 -7.08 1.12 19.12
C SER A 9 -6.23 2.20 18.45
N ALA A 10 -4.92 2.20 18.68
CA ALA A 10 -3.96 3.08 18.01
C ALA A 10 -3.64 2.65 16.58
N ALA A 11 -3.86 1.38 16.22
CA ALA A 11 -3.65 0.89 14.87
C ALA A 11 -4.79 1.30 13.94
N ARG A 12 -4.45 1.48 12.67
CA ARG A 12 -5.38 1.70 11.57
C ARG A 12 -5.08 0.67 10.49
N TYR A 13 -6.10 0.28 9.75
CA TYR A 13 -5.98 -0.70 8.69
C TYR A 13 -6.96 -0.32 7.57
N VAL A 14 -6.52 -0.54 6.35
CA VAL A 14 -7.33 -0.47 5.15
C VAL A 14 -7.03 -1.74 4.37
N TYR A 15 -8.06 -2.30 3.75
CA TYR A 15 -7.92 -3.42 2.84
C TYR A 15 -8.76 -3.15 1.60
N LEU A 16 -8.35 -3.72 0.49
CA LEU A 16 -9.09 -3.71 -0.76
C LEU A 16 -9.38 -5.16 -1.14
N ARG A 17 -10.51 -5.42 -1.75
CA ARG A 17 -10.75 -6.68 -2.46
C ARG A 17 -11.01 -6.33 -3.91
N THR A 18 -10.23 -6.93 -4.79
CA THR A 18 -10.33 -6.74 -6.22
C THR A 18 -10.46 -8.10 -6.90
N ASP A 19 -11.32 -8.17 -7.91
CA ASP A 19 -11.48 -9.28 -8.83
C ASP A 19 -10.74 -9.05 -10.17
N GLU A 20 -10.27 -7.83 -10.41
CA GLU A 20 -9.57 -7.41 -11.62
C GLU A 20 -8.07 -7.24 -11.35
N ALA A 21 -7.32 -8.31 -11.54
CA ALA A 21 -5.87 -8.34 -11.27
C ALA A 21 -5.05 -7.34 -12.11
N ASP A 22 -5.61 -6.84 -13.22
CA ASP A 22 -4.93 -5.93 -14.16
C ASP A 22 -5.44 -4.48 -14.06
N ASN A 23 -6.25 -4.15 -13.04
CA ASN A 23 -6.66 -2.76 -12.81
C ASN A 23 -5.47 -1.93 -12.30
N LEU A 24 -5.02 -0.97 -13.10
CA LEU A 24 -3.85 -0.16 -12.80
C LEU A 24 -4.19 1.22 -12.20
N THR A 25 -5.46 1.52 -11.90
CA THR A 25 -5.89 2.85 -11.44
C THR A 25 -5.06 3.33 -10.25
N ASN A 26 -5.00 2.50 -9.19
CA ASN A 26 -4.25 2.84 -7.98
C ASN A 26 -2.75 2.98 -8.24
N TYR A 27 -2.18 2.15 -9.13
CA TYR A 27 -0.77 2.25 -9.52
C TYR A 27 -0.46 3.57 -10.25
N LEU A 28 -1.33 3.98 -11.20
CA LEU A 28 -1.13 5.19 -12.00
C LEU A 28 -1.26 6.48 -11.18
N GLU A 29 -1.99 6.42 -10.06
CA GLU A 29 -2.17 7.53 -9.13
C GLU A 29 -1.07 7.63 -8.05
N LEU A 30 -0.17 6.64 -7.94
CA LEU A 30 0.93 6.68 -6.96
C LEU A 30 1.94 7.80 -7.25
N HIS A 31 2.74 8.13 -6.24
CA HIS A 31 3.90 9.00 -6.42
C HIS A 31 4.84 8.41 -7.50
N PRO A 32 5.42 9.22 -8.40
CA PRO A 32 6.27 8.72 -9.49
C PRO A 32 7.43 7.84 -9.04
N GLU A 33 8.01 8.12 -7.87
CA GLU A 33 9.08 7.28 -7.31
C GLU A 33 8.59 5.89 -6.90
N GLU A 34 7.34 5.76 -6.43
CA GLU A 34 6.74 4.46 -6.13
C GLU A 34 6.41 3.69 -7.41
N GLN A 35 5.90 4.39 -8.43
CA GLN A 35 5.69 3.79 -9.76
C GLN A 35 7.00 3.21 -10.31
N GLY A 36 8.10 3.94 -10.13
CA GLY A 36 9.45 3.53 -10.54
C GLY A 36 9.87 2.17 -10.00
N LEU A 37 9.47 1.81 -8.78
CA LEU A 37 9.86 0.56 -8.09
C LEU A 37 9.40 -0.70 -8.82
N VAL A 38 8.30 -0.63 -9.58
CA VAL A 38 7.73 -1.77 -10.31
C VAL A 38 7.44 -1.45 -11.79
N SER A 39 8.02 -0.37 -12.31
CA SER A 39 7.78 0.10 -13.69
C SER A 39 8.04 -0.96 -14.78
N GLN A 40 9.02 -1.84 -14.55
CA GLN A 40 9.40 -2.94 -15.45
C GLN A 40 8.63 -4.25 -15.19
N ALA A 41 7.77 -4.30 -14.17
CA ALA A 41 6.98 -5.47 -13.87
C ALA A 41 5.77 -5.60 -14.82
N VAL A 42 5.22 -6.81 -14.88
CA VAL A 42 3.95 -7.08 -15.57
C VAL A 42 2.79 -6.36 -14.89
N ASP A 43 1.70 -6.13 -15.63
CA ASP A 43 0.57 -5.31 -15.16
C ASP A 43 -0.08 -5.87 -13.90
N LYS A 44 -0.27 -7.20 -13.81
CA LYS A 44 -0.71 -7.86 -12.58
C LYS A 44 0.11 -7.44 -11.34
N ARG A 45 1.44 -7.40 -11.47
CA ARG A 45 2.32 -7.03 -10.35
C ARG A 45 2.25 -5.54 -10.04
N LYS A 46 2.05 -4.70 -11.06
CA LYS A 46 1.83 -3.26 -10.88
C LYS A 46 0.51 -2.99 -10.16
N GLY A 47 -0.56 -3.69 -10.54
CA GLY A 47 -1.87 -3.62 -9.87
C GLY A 47 -1.76 -3.99 -8.39
N GLU A 48 -1.23 -5.18 -8.07
CA GLU A 48 -1.01 -5.63 -6.69
C GLU A 48 -0.19 -4.62 -5.86
N PHE A 49 0.88 -4.07 -6.45
CA PHE A 49 1.71 -3.07 -5.78
C PHE A 49 0.96 -1.75 -5.57
N GLY A 50 0.23 -1.30 -6.59
CA GLY A 50 -0.62 -0.11 -6.57
C GLY A 50 -1.67 -0.17 -5.48
N ASP A 51 -2.42 -1.26 -5.42
CA ASP A 51 -3.51 -1.47 -4.46
C ASP A 51 -2.98 -1.49 -3.02
N ALA A 52 -1.89 -2.23 -2.78
CA ALA A 52 -1.26 -2.29 -1.46
C ALA A 52 -0.74 -0.92 -1.01
N ARG A 53 -0.14 -0.14 -1.93
CA ARG A 53 0.36 1.22 -1.62
C ARG A 53 -0.77 2.21 -1.45
N TRP A 54 -1.84 2.11 -2.22
CA TRP A 54 -3.03 2.90 -2.02
C TRP A 54 -3.61 2.68 -0.62
N CYS A 55 -3.74 1.43 -0.17
CA CYS A 55 -4.19 1.11 1.20
C CYS A 55 -3.29 1.74 2.26
N ALA A 56 -1.97 1.68 2.06
CA ALA A 56 -1.00 2.29 2.95
C ALA A 56 -1.20 3.82 3.06
N HIS A 57 -1.37 4.49 1.93
CA HIS A 57 -1.62 5.94 1.86
C HIS A 57 -2.95 6.33 2.50
N GLN A 58 -4.02 5.54 2.33
CA GLN A 58 -5.30 5.81 3.00
C GLN A 58 -5.14 5.78 4.52
N VAL A 59 -4.44 4.78 5.07
CA VAL A 59 -4.17 4.69 6.51
C VAL A 59 -3.34 5.88 6.99
N LEU A 60 -2.27 6.24 6.28
CA LEU A 60 -1.42 7.38 6.66
C LEU A 60 -2.21 8.69 6.63
N ARG A 61 -3.11 8.88 5.66
CA ARG A 61 -4.01 10.03 5.58
C ARG A 61 -4.97 10.08 6.78
N GLU A 62 -5.55 8.95 7.18
CA GLU A 62 -6.38 8.87 8.39
C GLU A 62 -5.61 9.22 9.67
N LEU A 63 -4.32 8.90 9.70
CA LEU A 63 -3.41 9.25 10.80
C LEU A 63 -2.89 10.71 10.72
N GLY A 64 -3.27 11.47 9.69
CA GLY A 64 -2.93 12.89 9.54
C GLY A 64 -1.60 13.17 8.83
N VAL A 65 -1.01 12.17 8.16
CA VAL A 65 0.16 12.39 7.30
C VAL A 65 -0.26 13.14 6.04
N PRO A 66 0.45 14.23 5.65
CA PRO A 66 0.16 14.94 4.42
C PRO A 66 0.27 14.03 3.18
N PRO A 67 -0.60 14.20 2.18
CA PRO A 67 -0.47 13.46 0.94
C PRO A 67 0.81 13.85 0.19
N GLY A 68 1.39 12.89 -0.54
CA GLY A 68 2.49 13.14 -1.47
C GLY A 68 3.86 12.60 -1.05
N GLU A 69 4.03 12.12 0.18
CA GLU A 69 5.25 11.38 0.54
C GLU A 69 5.24 9.97 -0.06
N ALA A 70 6.33 9.54 -0.70
CA ALA A 70 6.45 8.20 -1.27
C ALA A 70 6.78 7.14 -0.22
N ILE A 71 6.12 5.98 -0.28
CA ILE A 71 6.49 4.81 0.55
C ILE A 71 7.45 3.93 -0.25
N LEU A 72 8.73 4.29 -0.20
CA LEU A 72 9.79 3.60 -0.92
C LEU A 72 10.06 2.19 -0.36
N LYS A 73 11.03 1.51 -0.97
CA LYS A 73 11.46 0.16 -0.60
C LYS A 73 12.91 0.20 -0.15
N GLY A 74 13.20 -0.34 1.04
CA GLY A 74 14.55 -0.51 1.53
C GLY A 74 15.25 -1.72 0.90
N ASP A 75 16.54 -1.91 1.22
CA ASP A 75 17.42 -2.89 0.58
C ASP A 75 16.90 -4.34 0.68
N SER A 76 16.22 -4.68 1.77
CA SER A 76 15.64 -6.02 1.99
C SER A 76 14.18 -6.13 1.51
N GLY A 77 13.66 -5.12 0.84
CA GLY A 77 12.31 -5.11 0.30
C GLY A 77 11.20 -4.60 1.21
N MET A 78 11.54 -4.16 2.42
CA MET A 78 10.58 -3.59 3.36
C MET A 78 10.10 -2.20 2.91
N PRO A 79 8.82 -1.84 3.17
CA PRO A 79 8.35 -0.47 3.01
C PRO A 79 9.12 0.48 3.94
N LEU A 80 9.54 1.63 3.40
CA LEU A 80 10.11 2.73 4.19
C LEU A 80 8.98 3.66 4.61
N TRP A 81 8.50 3.49 5.83
CA TRP A 81 7.42 4.29 6.39
C TRP A 81 7.88 5.72 6.74
N PRO A 82 6.98 6.72 6.67
CA PRO A 82 7.26 8.05 7.19
C PRO A 82 7.71 8.02 8.65
N ARG A 83 8.52 9.00 9.05
CA ARG A 83 9.07 9.07 10.41
C ARG A 83 7.94 9.08 11.45
N GLY A 84 8.04 8.19 12.43
CA GLY A 84 7.06 8.06 13.52
C GLY A 84 5.97 7.02 13.26
N TYR A 85 5.98 6.39 12.08
CA TYR A 85 5.04 5.34 11.71
C TYR A 85 5.76 4.01 11.50
N THR A 86 5.03 2.92 11.75
CA THR A 86 5.41 1.57 11.39
C THR A 86 4.17 0.84 10.91
N GLY A 87 4.36 -0.19 10.10
CA GLY A 87 3.25 -0.90 9.49
C GLY A 87 3.70 -2.13 8.73
N SER A 88 2.70 -2.84 8.21
CA SER A 88 2.88 -4.03 7.38
C SER A 88 1.96 -3.94 6.17
N LEU A 89 2.36 -4.58 5.08
CA LEU A 89 1.57 -4.74 3.87
C LEU A 89 1.58 -6.20 3.48
N THR A 90 0.42 -6.71 3.10
CA THR A 90 0.23 -8.07 2.60
C THR A 90 -0.74 -8.02 1.44
N HIS A 91 -0.56 -8.91 0.49
CA HIS A 91 -1.51 -9.16 -0.59
C HIS A 91 -1.59 -10.67 -0.82
N THR A 92 -2.73 -11.14 -1.29
CA THR A 92 -2.95 -12.48 -1.80
C THR A 92 -3.93 -12.38 -2.97
N GLU A 93 -4.18 -13.49 -3.67
CA GLU A 93 -5.21 -13.49 -4.71
C GLU A 93 -6.57 -13.07 -4.11
N GLY A 94 -7.10 -11.94 -4.61
CA GLY A 94 -8.37 -11.34 -4.16
C GLY A 94 -8.30 -10.46 -2.91
N LEU A 95 -7.13 -10.14 -2.36
CA LEU A 95 -6.96 -9.27 -1.17
C LEU A 95 -5.64 -8.48 -1.16
#